data_AF-A0A0G1XF59-F1
#
_entry.id   AF-A0A0G1XF59-F1
#
_cell.length_a   1.000
_cell.length_b   1.000
_cell.length_c   1.000
_cell.angle_alpha   90.00
_cell.angle_beta   90.00
_cell.angle_gamma   90.00
#
_symmetry.space_group_name_H-M   'P 1'
#
loop_
_entity.id
_entity.type
_entity.pdbx_description
1 polymer ?
#
loop_
_entity_poly.entity_id
_entity_poly.type
_entity_poly.pdbx_seq_one_letter_code
_entity_poly.pdbx_strand_id
1 'polypeptide(L)'
;MFLGLSAGLVGLAAFILSYCLALLVLWKKKLTFPALVTLNALIPALAFLVLTKMHERYFAPVLPFLALAAAYYPWLWPVYVLVSAAHLANLYHLWWFPPLPPVIAWLMAWPNIMILIMVFTAGTLIMAFAYASAQLSQK
;
A
#
# COMPACT_ATOMS: atom_id res chain seq x y z
N MET A 1 -7.00 23.22 1.55
CA MET A 1 -6.19 23.91 0.54
C MET A 1 -4.77 23.95 1.09
N PHE A 2 -3.78 23.40 0.40
CA PHE A 2 -2.38 23.41 0.84
C PHE A 2 -1.60 24.31 -0.13
N LEU A 3 -1.01 25.40 0.37
CA LEU A 3 -0.33 26.41 -0.47
C LEU A 3 -1.20 26.96 -1.64
N GLY A 4 -2.52 27.08 -1.45
CA GLY A 4 -3.45 27.52 -2.51
C GLY A 4 -3.89 26.41 -3.49
N LEU A 5 -3.32 25.21 -3.41
CA LEU A 5 -3.68 24.07 -4.27
C LEU A 5 -4.77 23.20 -3.63
N SER A 6 -5.59 22.57 -4.48
CA SER A 6 -6.57 21.57 -4.04
C SER A 6 -5.86 20.28 -3.61
N ALA A 7 -6.40 19.61 -2.58
CA ALA A 7 -5.82 18.34 -2.11
C ALA A 7 -5.77 17.28 -3.22
N GLY A 8 -6.76 17.29 -4.14
CA GLY A 8 -6.79 16.39 -5.30
C GLY A 8 -5.62 16.61 -6.25
N LEU A 9 -5.25 17.87 -6.52
CA LEU A 9 -4.09 18.18 -7.36
C LEU A 9 -2.77 17.76 -6.69
N VAL A 10 -2.64 18.01 -5.38
CA VAL A 10 -1.45 17.61 -4.62
C VAL A 10 -1.30 16.09 -4.61
N GLY A 11 -2.38 15.36 -4.33
CA GLY A 11 -2.39 13.90 -4.35
C GLY A 11 -2.08 13.33 -5.74
N LEU A 12 -2.66 13.91 -6.80
CA LEU A 12 -2.37 13.51 -8.17
C LEU A 12 -0.89 13.74 -8.53
N ALA A 13 -0.34 14.91 -8.21
CA ALA A 13 1.06 15.23 -8.48
C ALA A 13 2.02 14.28 -7.75
N ALA A 14 1.75 14.00 -6.48
CA ALA A 14 2.54 13.06 -5.68
C ALA A 14 2.44 11.61 -6.20
N PHE A 15 1.25 11.19 -6.67
CA PHE A 15 1.09 9.89 -7.32
C PHE A 15 1.86 9.81 -8.64
N ILE A 16 1.75 10.82 -9.51
CA ILE A 16 2.50 10.86 -10.79
C ILE A 16 4.00 10.80 -10.52
N LEU A 17 4.50 11.58 -9.55
CA LEU A 17 5.92 11.59 -9.20
C LEU A 17 6.40 10.20 -8.74
N SER A 18 5.67 9.57 -7.81
CA SER A 18 6.03 8.25 -7.28
C SER A 18 5.91 7.14 -8.33
N TYR A 19 4.88 7.20 -9.18
CA TYR A 19 4.70 6.29 -10.32
C TYR A 19 5.85 6.40 -11.33
N CYS A 20 6.18 7.62 -11.76
CA CYS A 20 7.30 7.86 -12.67
C CYS A 20 8.62 7.40 -12.07
N LEU A 21 8.88 7.67 -10.78
CA LEU A 21 10.08 7.20 -10.10
C LEU A 21 10.19 5.66 -10.11
N ALA A 22 9.08 4.97 -9.80
CA ALA A 22 9.05 3.50 -9.80
C ALA A 22 9.35 2.92 -11.20
N LEU A 23 8.81 3.54 -12.26
CA LEU A 23 9.08 3.14 -13.65
C LEU A 23 10.50 3.48 -14.10
N LEU A 24 11.06 4.62 -13.69
CA LEU A 24 12.44 5.00 -14.02
C LEU A 24 13.45 4.00 -13.44
N VAL A 25 13.20 3.51 -12.22
CA VAL A 25 14.00 2.43 -11.60
C VAL A 25 13.93 1.15 -12.44
N LEU A 26 12.74 0.81 -12.97
CA LEU A 26 12.56 -0.35 -13.85
C LEU A 26 13.34 -0.19 -15.15
N TRP A 27 13.20 0.97 -15.81
CA TRP A 27 13.76 1.21 -17.14
C TRP A 27 15.29 1.17 -17.17
N LYS A 28 15.95 1.63 -16.10
CA LYS A 28 17.41 1.58 -15.98
C LYS A 28 17.96 0.18 -15.70
N LYS A 29 17.12 -0.83 -15.49
CA LYS A 29 17.51 -2.16 -15.02
C LYS A 29 16.83 -3.26 -15.83
N LYS A 30 17.25 -4.52 -15.62
CA LYS A 30 16.64 -5.65 -16.31
C LYS A 30 15.23 -5.89 -15.77
N LEU A 31 14.28 -5.99 -16.68
CA LEU A 31 12.92 -6.37 -16.38
C LEU A 31 12.92 -7.83 -15.89
N THR A 32 12.62 -8.05 -14.61
CA THR A 32 12.48 -9.40 -14.07
C THR A 32 11.07 -9.63 -13.55
N PHE A 33 10.62 -10.88 -13.62
CA PHE A 33 9.26 -11.23 -13.22
C PHE A 33 8.95 -10.90 -11.74
N PRO A 34 9.85 -11.16 -10.75
CA PRO A 34 9.61 -10.75 -9.37
C PRO A 34 9.47 -9.24 -9.19
N ALA A 35 10.23 -8.45 -9.97
CA ALA A 35 10.12 -7.00 -9.94
C ALA A 35 8.79 -6.49 -10.50
N LEU A 36 8.31 -7.08 -11.60
CA LEU A 36 6.99 -6.76 -12.16
C LEU A 36 5.87 -7.07 -11.18
N VAL A 37 5.92 -8.23 -10.52
CA VAL A 37 4.92 -8.63 -9.52
C VAL A 37 4.91 -7.65 -8.35
N THR A 38 6.09 -7.33 -7.80
CA THR A 38 6.22 -6.37 -6.68
C THR A 38 5.74 -4.98 -7.07
N LEU A 39 6.01 -4.54 -8.30
CA LEU A 39 5.55 -3.25 -8.83
C LEU A 39 4.02 -3.19 -8.97
N ASN A 40 3.38 -4.30 -9.36
CA ASN A 40 1.91 -4.40 -9.44
C ASN A 40 1.23 -4.40 -8.06
N ALA A 41 1.93 -4.72 -6.97
CA ALA A 41 1.47 -4.44 -5.62
C ALA A 41 1.71 -2.98 -5.23
N LEU A 42 2.90 -2.46 -5.53
CA LEU A 42 3.34 -1.15 -5.09
C LEU A 42 2.54 0.01 -5.69
N ILE A 43 2.27 0.00 -6.99
CA ILE A 43 1.55 1.08 -7.68
C ILE A 43 0.13 1.30 -7.09
N PRO A 44 -0.75 0.29 -6.99
CA PRO A 44 -2.06 0.49 -6.39
C PRO A 44 -1.98 0.85 -4.90
N ALA A 45 -0.96 0.40 -4.17
CA ALA A 45 -0.74 0.82 -2.78
C ALA A 45 -0.40 2.31 -2.67
N LEU A 46 0.49 2.81 -3.55
CA LEU A 46 0.80 4.24 -3.67
C LEU A 46 -0.44 5.05 -4.07
N ALA A 47 -1.22 4.55 -5.03
CA ALA A 47 -2.47 5.18 -5.44
C ALA A 47 -3.44 5.30 -4.25
N PHE A 48 -3.61 4.23 -3.48
CA PHE A 48 -4.49 4.20 -2.31
C PHE A 48 -4.07 5.20 -1.22
N LEU A 49 -2.76 5.34 -0.97
CA LEU A 49 -2.26 6.25 0.05
C LEU A 49 -2.32 7.72 -0.34
N VAL A 50 -2.13 8.04 -1.62
CA VAL A 50 -1.84 9.41 -2.06
C VAL A 50 -2.99 10.05 -2.84
N LEU A 51 -3.77 9.28 -3.59
CA LEU A 51 -4.91 9.83 -4.33
C LEU A 51 -6.07 10.16 -3.39
N THR A 52 -6.75 11.26 -3.70
CA THR A 52 -7.97 11.63 -2.98
C THR A 52 -9.17 10.82 -3.48
N LYS A 53 -10.21 10.71 -2.65
CA LYS A 53 -11.46 9.98 -2.96
C LYS A 53 -11.28 8.46 -3.11
N MET A 54 -10.31 7.91 -2.39
CA MET A 54 -10.13 6.47 -2.31
C MET A 54 -11.09 5.89 -1.26
N HIS A 55 -11.77 4.80 -1.64
CA HIS A 55 -12.56 3.99 -0.73
C HIS A 55 -11.73 2.80 -0.23
N GLU A 56 -12.07 2.30 0.95
CA GLU A 56 -11.46 1.17 1.63
C GLU A 56 -11.25 -0.03 0.70
N ARG A 57 -12.23 -0.34 -0.17
CA ARG A 57 -12.19 -1.45 -1.14
C ARG A 57 -11.13 -1.31 -2.24
N TYR A 58 -10.64 -0.11 -2.51
CA TYR A 58 -9.66 0.11 -3.59
C TYR A 58 -8.25 -0.40 -3.25
N PHE A 59 -8.01 -0.80 -2.01
CA PHE A 59 -6.77 -1.47 -1.64
C PHE A 59 -6.76 -2.97 -2.00
N ALA A 60 -7.92 -3.60 -2.25
CA ALA A 60 -8.01 -5.04 -2.53
C ALA A 60 -7.08 -5.54 -3.65
N PRO A 61 -6.85 -4.81 -4.77
CA PRO A 61 -5.91 -5.23 -5.81
C PRO A 61 -4.46 -5.38 -5.34
N VAL A 62 -4.04 -4.72 -4.26
CA VAL A 62 -2.67 -4.83 -3.72
C VAL A 62 -2.39 -6.23 -3.18
N LEU A 63 -3.38 -6.84 -2.52
CA LEU A 63 -3.21 -8.08 -1.76
C LEU A 63 -2.76 -9.30 -2.59
N PRO A 64 -3.36 -9.64 -3.75
CA PRO A 64 -2.89 -10.80 -4.52
C PRO A 64 -1.46 -10.61 -5.04
N PHE A 65 -1.10 -9.42 -5.50
CA PHE A 65 0.26 -9.14 -5.95
C PHE A 65 1.27 -9.09 -4.81
N LEU A 66 0.87 -8.64 -3.62
CA LEU A 66 1.71 -8.66 -2.43
C LEU A 66 1.94 -10.10 -1.94
N ALA A 67 0.93 -10.96 -1.99
CA ALA A 67 1.10 -12.39 -1.70
C ALA A 67 2.08 -13.05 -2.66
N LEU A 68 1.97 -12.78 -3.97
CA LEU A 68 2.92 -13.27 -4.98
C LEU A 68 4.33 -12.68 -4.77
N ALA A 69 4.44 -11.41 -4.43
CA ALA A 69 5.72 -10.78 -4.10
C ALA A 69 6.36 -11.45 -2.87
N ALA A 70 5.57 -11.79 -1.85
CA ALA A 70 6.02 -12.52 -0.67
C ALA A 70 6.45 -13.96 -0.98
N ALA A 71 5.89 -14.59 -2.01
CA ALA A 71 6.38 -15.88 -2.48
C ALA A 71 7.81 -15.79 -3.07
N TYR A 72 8.13 -14.70 -3.78
CA TYR A 72 9.49 -14.44 -4.29
C TYR A 72 10.44 -13.90 -3.21
N TYR A 73 9.93 -13.12 -2.27
CA TYR A 73 10.66 -12.48 -1.19
C TYR A 73 10.01 -12.87 0.16
N PRO A 74 10.33 -14.05 0.73
CA PRO A 74 9.64 -14.59 1.91
C PRO A 74 9.63 -13.67 3.14
N TRP A 75 10.60 -12.77 3.25
CA TRP A 75 10.64 -11.77 4.31
C TRP A 75 9.51 -10.72 4.23
N LEU A 76 8.75 -10.66 3.13
CA LEU A 76 7.55 -9.83 2.98
C LEU A 76 6.27 -10.48 3.55
N TRP A 77 6.29 -11.75 3.95
CA TRP A 77 5.09 -12.40 4.54
C TRP A 77 4.51 -11.64 5.75
N PRO A 78 5.32 -11.13 6.70
CA PRO A 78 4.79 -10.30 7.79
C PRO A 78 4.07 -9.05 7.27
N VAL A 79 4.59 -8.43 6.21
CA VAL A 79 3.95 -7.26 5.58
C VAL A 79 2.59 -7.65 4.99
N TYR A 80 2.54 -8.74 4.23
CA TYR A 80 1.30 -9.26 3.67
C TYR A 80 0.23 -9.51 4.74
N VAL A 81 0.60 -10.19 5.83
CA VAL A 81 -0.35 -10.52 6.91
C VAL A 81 -0.85 -9.27 7.61
N LEU A 82 0.05 -8.36 7.99
CA LEU A 82 -0.32 -7.12 8.70
C LEU A 82 -1.18 -6.21 7.83
N VAL A 83 -0.80 -6.02 6.57
CA VAL A 83 -1.56 -5.21 5.61
C VAL A 83 -2.92 -5.82 5.31
N SER A 84 -3.02 -7.14 5.17
CA SER A 84 -4.30 -7.84 4.97
C SER A 84 -5.22 -7.70 6.18
N ALA A 85 -4.67 -7.85 7.40
CA ALA A 85 -5.42 -7.65 8.63
C ALA A 85 -5.90 -6.21 8.79
N ALA A 86 -5.03 -5.23 8.48
CA ALA A 86 -5.40 -3.81 8.48
C ALA A 86 -6.47 -3.49 7.43
N HIS A 87 -6.38 -4.09 6.23
CA HIS A 87 -7.39 -3.95 5.18
C HIS A 87 -8.75 -4.51 5.62
N LEU A 88 -8.76 -5.70 6.22
CA LEU A 88 -9.98 -6.31 6.76
C LEU A 88 -10.59 -5.43 7.86
N ALA A 89 -9.77 -4.93 8.78
CA ALA A 89 -10.21 -4.02 9.84
C ALA A 89 -10.77 -2.70 9.27
N ASN A 90 -10.14 -2.15 8.23
CA ASN A 90 -10.58 -0.95 7.54
C ASN A 90 -11.92 -1.15 6.79
N LEU A 91 -12.12 -2.32 6.16
CA LEU A 91 -13.41 -2.70 5.59
C LEU A 91 -14.49 -2.82 6.66
N TYR A 92 -14.17 -3.47 7.78
CA TYR A 92 -15.10 -3.71 8.87
C TYR A 92 -15.52 -2.42 9.59
N HIS A 93 -14.64 -1.42 9.70
CA HIS A 93 -14.93 -0.13 10.33
C HIS A 93 -16.13 0.61 9.68
N LEU A 94 -16.38 0.38 8.39
CA LEU A 94 -17.52 0.97 7.67
C LEU A 94 -18.71 0.02 7.52
N TRP A 95 -18.57 -1.24 7.95
CA TRP A 95 -19.61 -2.26 7.88
C TRP A 95 -19.51 -3.23 9.06
N TRP A 96 -20.17 -2.86 10.16
CA TRP A 96 -20.17 -3.59 11.44
C TRP A 96 -20.98 -4.91 11.42
N PHE A 97 -20.68 -5.81 10.50
CA PHE A 97 -21.36 -7.09 10.37
C PHE A 97 -20.38 -8.26 10.18
N PRO A 98 -20.48 -9.33 10.99
CA PRO A 98 -21.31 -9.44 12.20
C PRO A 98 -20.85 -8.45 13.28
N PRO A 99 -21.73 -8.00 14.19
CA PRO A 99 -21.34 -7.06 15.24
C PRO A 99 -20.42 -7.74 16.26
N LEU A 100 -19.20 -7.22 16.41
CA LEU A 100 -18.18 -7.70 17.34
C LEU A 100 -17.81 -6.56 18.31
N PRO A 101 -18.51 -6.41 19.45
CA PRO A 101 -18.38 -5.24 20.31
C PRO A 101 -16.94 -4.85 20.71
N PRO A 102 -16.03 -5.80 21.06
CA PRO A 102 -14.65 -5.44 21.39
C PRO A 102 -13.89 -4.84 20.19
N VAL A 103 -14.13 -5.34 18.99
CA VAL A 103 -13.48 -4.88 17.75
C VAL A 103 -14.03 -3.52 17.35
N ILE A 104 -15.34 -3.33 17.48
CA ILE A 104 -16.01 -2.04 17.24
C ILE A 104 -15.44 -0.97 18.18
N ALA A 105 -15.39 -1.25 19.49
CA ALA A 105 -14.85 -0.32 20.48
C ALA A 105 -13.38 0.03 20.21
N TRP A 106 -12.57 -0.94 19.80
CA TRP A 106 -11.19 -0.70 19.40
C TRP A 106 -11.11 0.19 18.15
N LEU A 107 -11.87 -0.13 17.09
CA LEU A 107 -11.84 0.63 15.83
C LEU A 107 -12.44 2.05 15.93
N MET A 108 -13.35 2.30 16.87
CA MET A 108 -13.89 3.64 17.12
C MET A 108 -12.86 4.59 17.74
N ALA A 109 -11.80 4.07 18.37
CA ALA A 109 -10.76 4.91 18.94
C ALA A 109 -9.84 5.44 17.84
N TRP A 110 -9.78 6.77 17.70
CA TRP A 110 -8.95 7.46 16.71
C TRP A 110 -7.48 6.99 16.64
N PRO A 111 -6.78 6.73 17.77
CA PRO A 111 -5.42 6.20 17.72
C PRO A 111 -5.30 4.87 16.97
N ASN A 112 -6.33 4.02 17.03
CA ASN A 112 -6.30 2.72 16.35
C ASN A 112 -6.49 2.86 14.84
N ILE A 113 -7.29 3.84 14.40
CA ILE A 113 -7.36 4.20 12.97
C ILE A 113 -5.99 4.71 12.48
N MET A 114 -5.27 5.49 13.29
CA MET A 114 -3.90 5.91 12.95
C MET A 114 -2.95 4.71 12.81
N ILE A 115 -3.08 3.70 13.67
CA ILE A 115 -2.30 2.46 13.55
C ILE A 115 -2.57 1.78 12.21
N LEU A 116 -3.82 1.67 11.76
CA LEU A 116 -4.13 1.09 10.45
C LEU A 116 -3.45 1.86 9.30
N ILE A 117 -3.50 3.19 9.34
CA ILE A 117 -2.84 4.06 8.36
C ILE A 117 -1.32 3.86 8.39
N MET A 118 -0.73 3.77 9.59
CA MET A 118 0.69 3.48 9.76
C MET A 118 1.07 2.12 9.17
N VAL A 119 0.25 1.09 9.35
CA VAL A 119 0.47 -0.24 8.76
C VAL A 119 0.45 -0.18 7.23
N PHE A 120 -0.53 0.49 6.61
CA PHE A 120 -0.56 0.65 5.15
C PHE A 120 0.65 1.43 4.64
N THR A 121 1.01 2.50 5.33
CA THR A 121 2.15 3.37 4.97
C THR A 121 3.47 2.59 5.08
N ALA A 122 3.72 1.96 6.23
CA ALA A 122 4.92 1.16 6.45
C ALA A 122 5.01 -0.01 5.48
N GLY A 123 3.90 -0.73 5.24
CA GLY A 123 3.86 -1.81 4.26
C GLY A 123 4.21 -1.33 2.85
N THR A 124 3.72 -0.16 2.45
CA THR A 124 4.04 0.44 1.14
C THR A 124 5.51 0.84 1.04
N LEU A 125 6.09 1.42 2.09
CA LEU A 125 7.52 1.77 2.12
C LEU A 125 8.40 0.51 2.08
N ILE A 126 8.03 -0.55 2.79
CA ILE A 126 8.75 -1.82 2.78
C ILE A 126 8.68 -2.48 1.39
N MET A 127 7.50 -2.45 0.73
CA MET A 127 7.36 -2.91 -0.66
C MET A 127 8.25 -2.10 -1.62
N ALA A 128 8.32 -0.78 -1.45
CA ALA A 128 9.20 0.08 -2.25
C ALA A 128 10.68 -0.25 -2.03
N PHE A 129 11.09 -0.52 -0.78
CA PHE A 129 12.43 -0.98 -0.46
C PHE A 129 12.75 -2.35 -1.05
N ALA A 130 11.83 -3.31 -0.96
CA ALA A 130 11.97 -4.63 -1.58
C ALA A 130 12.20 -4.52 -3.09
N TYR A 131 11.38 -3.69 -3.75
CA TYR A 131 11.50 -3.41 -5.16
C TYR A 131 12.85 -2.77 -5.52
N ALA A 132 13.27 -1.73 -4.80
CA ALA A 132 14.53 -1.05 -5.05
C ALA A 132 15.76 -1.94 -4.79
N SER A 133 15.77 -2.69 -3.68
CA SER A 133 16.87 -3.59 -3.30
C SER A 133 17.03 -4.74 -4.30
N ALA A 134 15.93 -5.33 -4.75
CA ALA A 134 15.94 -6.34 -5.81
C ALA A 134 16.60 -5.81 -7.09
N GLN A 135 16.33 -4.55 -7.46
CA GLN A 135 16.91 -3.89 -8.64
C GLN A 135 18.38 -3.49 -8.47
N LEU A 136 18.81 -3.21 -7.24
CA LEU A 136 20.22 -2.89 -6.92
C LEU A 136 21.11 -4.15 -6.91
N SER A 137 20.57 -5.29 -6.50
CA SER A 137 21.30 -6.56 -6.46
C SER A 137 21.60 -7.14 -7.84
N GLN A 138 20.95 -6.65 -8.91
CA GLN A 138 21.20 -7.09 -10.30
C GLN A 138 22.31 -6.30 -11.00
N LYS A 139 23.34 -5.87 -10.25
CA LYS A 139 24.54 -5.27 -10.83
C LYS A 139 25.42 -6.33 -11.50
#